data_AF-A0A0B5GPP8-F1
#
_entry.id   AF-A0A0B5GPP8-F1
#
_cell.length_a   1.000
_cell.length_b   1.000
_cell.length_c   1.000
_cell.angle_alpha   90.00
_cell.angle_beta   90.00
_cell.angle_gamma   90.00
#
_symmetry.space_group_name_H-M   'P 1'
#
loop_
_entity.id
_entity.type
_entity.pdbx_description
1 polymer ?
#
loop_
_entity_poly.entity_id
_entity_poly.type
_entity_poly.pdbx_seq_one_letter_code
_entity_poly.pdbx_strand_id
1 'polypeptide(L)'
;VNEMILADLEIGGETRKTLVHFDRNGFGYTMDRVTGELLVAEKFDPAVNWATEVVMDKDSDQYGRPQVVAEYPTGQNGEDVNSEGICPAALGTKDQQPASYSPKTGLFYVPTNHV
;
A
#
# COMPACT_ATOMS: atom_id res chain seq x y z
N VAL A 1 -3.37 12.68 -5.70
CA VAL A 1 -3.00 12.64 -4.27
C VAL A 1 -2.33 11.30 -4.07
N ASN A 2 -1.11 11.35 -3.55
CA ASN A 2 -0.07 10.32 -3.62
C ASN A 2 0.47 10.10 -5.04
N GLU A 3 1.80 10.16 -5.16
CA GLU A 3 2.58 10.11 -6.39
C GLU A 3 2.83 8.68 -6.87
N MET A 4 3.26 8.59 -8.14
CA MET A 4 3.73 7.36 -8.75
C MET A 4 5.21 7.53 -9.05
N ILE A 5 6.09 6.84 -8.32
CA ILE A 5 7.53 6.93 -8.53
C ILE A 5 7.93 5.84 -9.51
N LEU A 6 8.46 6.23 -10.67
CA LEU A 6 8.97 5.29 -11.67
C LEU A 6 10.43 4.97 -11.35
N ALA A 7 10.74 3.68 -11.20
CA ALA A 7 12.09 3.18 -10.95
C ALA A 7 12.30 1.89 -11.75
N ASP A 8 13.57 1.58 -12.04
CA ASP A 8 13.94 0.25 -12.55
C ASP A 8 14.53 -0.51 -11.36
N LEU A 9 13.84 -1.56 -10.91
CA LEU A 9 14.17 -2.30 -9.68
C LEU A 9 14.48 -3.75 -10.01
N GLU A 10 15.42 -4.35 -9.29
CA GLU A 10 15.69 -5.78 -9.36
C GLU A 10 14.66 -6.53 -8.52
N ILE A 11 13.81 -7.34 -9.16
CA ILE A 11 12.73 -8.10 -8.53
C ILE A 11 12.74 -9.51 -9.11
N GLY A 12 12.86 -10.52 -8.26
CA GLY A 12 12.92 -11.92 -8.70
C GLY A 12 14.15 -12.25 -9.56
N GLY A 13 15.25 -11.50 -9.40
CA GLY A 13 16.48 -11.68 -10.18
C GLY A 13 16.48 -11.00 -11.55
N GLU A 14 15.44 -10.24 -11.89
CA GLU A 14 15.33 -9.50 -13.15
C GLU A 14 15.12 -8.00 -12.89
N THR A 15 15.71 -7.15 -13.74
CA THR A 15 15.41 -5.71 -13.71
C THR A 15 14.03 -5.47 -14.32
N ARG A 16 13.09 -5.02 -13.49
CA ARG A 16 11.71 -4.71 -13.86
C ARG A 16 11.51 -3.21 -14.00
N LYS A 17 10.70 -2.83 -14.98
CA LYS A 17 10.24 -1.45 -15.17
C LYS A 17 9.10 -1.20 -14.19
N THR A 18 9.38 -0.66 -13.01
CA THR A 18 8.38 -0.53 -11.96
C THR A 18 7.77 0.86 -11.84
N LEU A 19 6.59 0.88 -11.23
CA LEU A 19 5.94 2.02 -10.61
C LEU A 19 5.76 1.66 -9.13
N VAL A 20 6.18 2.54 -8.23
CA VAL A 20 6.06 2.38 -6.78
C VAL A 20 5.15 3.45 -6.21
N HIS A 21 4.21 3.03 -5.37
CA HIS A 21 3.17 3.87 -4.80
C HIS A 21 2.96 3.57 -3.33
N PHE A 22 3.11 4.59 -2.48
CA PHE A 22 2.82 4.50 -1.05
C PHE A 22 1.44 5.08 -0.81
N ASP A 23 0.42 4.22 -0.71
CA ASP A 23 -0.96 4.66 -0.62
C ASP A 23 -1.33 5.13 0.79
N ARG A 24 -2.38 5.93 0.87
CA ARG A 24 -2.97 6.37 2.13
C ARG A 24 -3.40 5.19 3.00
N ASN A 25 -3.82 4.08 2.40
CA ASN A 25 -4.26 2.88 3.13
C ASN A 25 -3.15 2.14 3.89
N GLY A 26 -1.89 2.59 3.79
CA GLY A 26 -0.77 2.03 4.53
C GLY A 26 -0.06 0.85 3.86
N PHE A 27 -0.47 0.50 2.64
CA PHE A 27 0.25 -0.45 1.78
C PHE A 27 1.11 0.28 0.75
N GLY A 28 2.34 -0.21 0.59
CA GLY A 28 3.26 0.14 -0.47
C GLY A 28 3.12 -0.84 -1.61
N TYR A 29 2.74 -0.33 -2.77
CA TYR A 29 2.52 -1.10 -3.99
C TYR A 29 3.71 -0.93 -4.92
N THR A 30 4.25 -2.04 -5.41
CA THR A 30 5.18 -2.08 -6.54
C THR A 30 4.52 -2.83 -7.67
N MET A 31 4.43 -2.19 -8.83
CA MET A 31 3.77 -2.73 -10.02
C MET A 31 4.71 -2.66 -11.22
N ASP A 32 4.54 -3.56 -12.18
CA ASP A 32 5.13 -3.39 -13.50
C ASP A 32 4.41 -2.24 -14.23
N ARG A 33 5.13 -1.17 -14.55
CA ARG A 33 4.51 0.04 -15.13
C ARG A 33 4.08 -0.14 -16.60
N VAL A 34 4.49 -1.24 -17.24
CA VAL A 34 4.13 -1.54 -18.62
C VAL A 34 2.89 -2.43 -18.67
N THR A 35 2.82 -3.46 -17.81
CA THR A 35 1.74 -4.45 -17.85
C THR A 35 0.65 -4.20 -16.80
N GLY A 36 0.94 -3.44 -15.75
CA GLY A 36 0.06 -3.28 -14.59
C GLY A 36 0.10 -4.47 -13.63
N GLU A 37 1.00 -5.43 -13.83
CA GLU A 37 1.17 -6.59 -12.93
C GLU A 37 1.53 -6.12 -11.51
N LEU A 38 0.83 -6.64 -10.50
CA LEU A 38 1.16 -6.39 -9.11
C LEU A 38 2.32 -7.29 -8.67
N LEU A 39 3.43 -6.67 -8.26
CA LEU A 39 4.67 -7.36 -7.90
C LEU A 39 4.85 -7.47 -6.38
N VAL A 40 4.54 -6.40 -5.65
CA VAL A 40 4.63 -6.33 -4.18
C VAL A 40 3.48 -5.48 -3.65
N ALA A 41 2.88 -5.89 -2.54
CA ALA A 41 1.88 -5.12 -1.81
C ALA A 41 2.02 -5.39 -0.30
N GLU A 42 2.83 -4.57 0.37
CA GLU A 42 3.20 -4.78 1.78
C GLU A 42 2.88 -3.55 2.62
N LYS A 43 2.63 -3.75 3.91
CA LYS A 43 2.43 -2.63 4.84
C LYS A 43 3.75 -1.87 5.01
N PHE A 44 3.70 -0.55 4.93
CA PHE A 44 4.86 0.32 5.22
C PHE A 44 4.77 1.06 6.56
N ASP A 45 3.69 0.80 7.32
CA ASP A 45 3.60 1.09 8.75
C ASP A 45 3.02 -0.16 9.46
N PRO A 46 3.70 -0.70 10.49
CA PRO A 46 3.24 -1.90 11.21
C PRO A 46 1.92 -1.70 11.97
N ALA A 47 1.48 -0.47 12.22
CA ALA A 47 0.23 -0.17 12.92
C ALA A 47 -1.02 -0.38 12.05
N VAL A 48 -0.87 -0.52 10.72
CA VAL A 48 -1.99 -0.69 9.78
C VAL A 48 -2.77 -1.98 10.12
N ASN A 49 -4.06 -1.83 10.45
CA ASN A 49 -4.89 -2.93 10.96
C ASN A 49 -6.18 -3.17 10.17
N TRP A 50 -6.62 -2.23 9.33
CA TRP A 50 -7.90 -2.34 8.61
C TRP A 50 -7.97 -3.54 7.63
N ALA A 51 -6.82 -4.02 7.16
CA ALA A 51 -6.68 -5.22 6.35
C ALA A 51 -5.48 -6.06 6.81
N THR A 52 -5.54 -7.38 6.65
CA THR A 52 -4.43 -8.29 7.00
C THR A 52 -3.31 -8.19 5.98
N GLU A 53 -3.64 -8.35 4.70
CA GLU A 53 -2.72 -8.39 3.56
C GLU A 53 -3.44 -8.00 2.26
N VAL A 54 -2.70 -7.87 1.17
CA VAL A 54 -3.23 -7.87 -0.19
C VAL A 54 -2.98 -9.25 -0.79
N VAL A 55 -4.01 -9.89 -1.36
CA VAL A 55 -3.87 -11.24 -1.91
C VAL A 55 -2.96 -11.21 -3.14
N MET A 56 -1.81 -11.89 -3.05
CA MET A 56 -0.79 -11.94 -4.11
C MET A 56 -0.86 -13.21 -4.97
N ASP A 57 -1.68 -14.19 -4.61
CA ASP A 57 -1.92 -15.39 -5.42
C ASP A 57 -2.70 -15.03 -6.69
N LYS A 58 -2.08 -15.20 -7.85
CA LYS A 58 -2.65 -14.87 -9.17
C LYS A 58 -3.79 -15.78 -9.57
N ASP A 59 -3.89 -16.98 -8.98
CA ASP A 59 -4.95 -17.92 -9.27
C ASP A 59 -6.18 -17.70 -8.36
N SER A 60 -6.08 -16.81 -7.37
CA SER A 60 -7.19 -16.42 -6.51
C SER A 60 -8.17 -15.48 -7.23
N ASP A 61 -9.46 -15.70 -7.05
CA ASP A 61 -10.51 -14.74 -7.44
C ASP A 61 -10.43 -13.42 -6.64
N GLN A 62 -9.68 -13.41 -5.54
CA GLN A 62 -9.40 -12.25 -4.72
C GLN A 62 -8.05 -11.59 -5.05
N TYR A 63 -7.33 -12.03 -6.11
CA TYR A 63 -6.03 -11.46 -6.48
C TYR A 63 -6.06 -9.92 -6.54
N GLY A 64 -5.08 -9.29 -5.87
CA GLY A 64 -4.94 -7.84 -5.77
C GLY A 64 -5.90 -7.16 -4.78
N ARG A 65 -6.74 -7.90 -4.06
CA ARG A 65 -7.70 -7.34 -3.11
C ARG A 65 -7.16 -7.36 -1.68
N PRO A 66 -7.25 -6.24 -0.93
CA PRO A 66 -6.99 -6.22 0.51
C PRO A 66 -8.00 -7.09 1.26
N GLN A 67 -7.52 -7.92 2.18
CA GLN A 67 -8.35 -8.75 3.06
C GLN A 67 -8.78 -7.94 4.29
N VAL A 68 -9.97 -7.36 4.22
CA VAL A 68 -10.52 -6.46 5.24
C VAL A 68 -10.75 -7.22 6.56
N VAL A 69 -10.28 -6.65 7.67
CA VAL A 69 -10.53 -7.17 9.01
C VAL A 69 -11.88 -6.68 9.50
N ALA A 70 -12.83 -7.59 9.73
CA ALA A 70 -14.25 -7.33 10.01
C ALA A 70 -14.55 -6.35 11.17
N GLU A 71 -13.59 -6.10 12.06
CA GLU A 71 -13.70 -5.16 13.18
C GLU A 71 -13.67 -3.68 12.76
N TYR A 72 -12.88 -3.34 11.73
CA TYR A 72 -12.62 -1.96 11.32
C TYR A 72 -13.53 -1.36 10.24
N PRO A 73 -14.19 -2.10 9.31
CA PRO A 73 -14.98 -1.49 8.25
C PRO A 73 -16.25 -0.82 8.80
N THR A 74 -16.31 0.51 8.64
CA THR A 74 -17.45 1.35 9.04
C THR A 74 -18.77 0.91 8.40
N GLY A 75 -18.74 0.51 7.13
CA GLY A 75 -19.94 0.01 6.43
C GLY A 75 -20.50 -1.30 7.02
N GLN A 76 -19.66 -2.14 7.64
CA GLN A 76 -20.10 -3.36 8.30
C GLN A 76 -20.59 -3.09 9.72
N ASN A 77 -19.94 -2.16 10.43
CA ASN A 77 -20.34 -1.77 11.78
C ASN A 77 -21.68 -1.03 11.80
N GLY A 78 -22.05 -0.37 10.68
CA GLY A 78 -23.34 0.25 10.46
C GLY A 78 -23.30 1.78 10.53
N GLU A 79 -24.33 2.41 9.96
CA GLU A 79 -24.52 3.86 10.09
C GLU A 79 -24.78 4.24 11.55
N ASP A 80 -24.39 5.46 11.94
CA ASP A 80 -24.48 5.98 13.30
C ASP A 80 -23.74 5.17 14.38
N VAL A 81 -22.81 4.30 13.98
CA VAL A 81 -21.91 3.55 14.87
C VAL A 81 -20.49 4.09 14.77
N ASN A 82 -19.86 4.35 15.92
CA ASN A 82 -18.46 4.76 15.96
C ASN A 82 -17.55 3.53 15.82
N SER A 83 -16.82 3.41 14.71
CA SER A 83 -15.75 2.43 14.57
C SER A 83 -14.46 2.96 15.20
N GLU A 84 -13.99 2.31 16.25
CA GLU A 84 -12.83 2.74 17.03
C GLU A 84 -11.56 2.00 16.60
N GLY A 85 -10.39 2.61 16.83
CA GLY A 85 -9.10 1.96 16.67
C GLY A 85 -8.66 1.66 15.23
N ILE A 86 -9.30 2.26 14.21
CA ILE A 86 -8.88 2.07 12.82
C ILE A 86 -7.53 2.75 12.56
N CYS A 87 -6.58 1.98 12.06
CA CYS A 87 -5.28 2.46 11.60
C CYS A 87 -5.07 2.10 10.11
N PRO A 88 -4.71 3.08 9.25
CA PRO A 88 -4.48 4.48 9.58
C PRO A 88 -5.77 5.29 9.76
N ALA A 89 -5.65 6.48 10.35
CA ALA A 89 -6.71 7.48 10.36
C ALA A 89 -7.10 7.90 8.92
N ALA A 90 -8.17 8.68 8.80
CA ALA A 90 -8.68 9.12 7.48
C ALA A 90 -7.64 9.87 6.64
N LEU A 91 -6.62 10.49 7.25
CA LEU A 91 -5.48 11.14 6.60
C LEU A 91 -4.45 10.16 5.97
N GLY A 92 -4.54 8.88 6.32
CA GLY A 92 -3.72 7.79 5.80
C GLY A 92 -2.31 7.71 6.41
N THR A 93 -1.58 6.63 6.14
CA THR A 93 -0.17 6.49 6.56
C THR A 93 0.75 7.49 5.83
N LYS A 94 0.32 8.00 4.68
CA LYS A 94 0.98 9.08 3.93
C LYS A 94 -0.07 9.82 3.12
N ASP A 95 -0.08 11.15 3.18
CA ASP A 95 -1.00 11.98 2.38
C ASP A 95 -0.25 12.60 1.18
N GLN A 96 -0.51 13.87 0.83
CA GLN A 96 0.09 14.53 -0.33
C GLN A 96 1.62 14.62 -0.34
N GLN A 97 2.29 14.48 0.80
CA GLN A 97 3.74 14.68 0.91
C GLN A 97 4.51 13.65 0.07
N PRO A 98 5.30 14.06 -0.94
CA PRO A 98 5.92 13.12 -1.85
C PRO A 98 7.08 12.35 -1.20
N ALA A 99 7.20 11.06 -1.51
CA ALA A 99 8.39 10.28 -1.23
C ALA A 99 9.50 10.58 -2.25
N SER A 100 10.73 10.19 -1.90
CA SER A 100 11.88 10.28 -2.81
C SER A 100 12.54 8.91 -3.00
N TYR A 101 13.18 8.70 -4.14
CA TYR A 101 13.91 7.49 -4.46
C TYR A 101 15.38 7.82 -4.76
N SER A 102 16.29 7.01 -4.23
CA SER A 102 17.73 7.12 -4.52
C SER A 102 18.19 5.90 -5.32
N PRO A 103 18.56 6.05 -6.61
CA PRO A 103 19.07 4.94 -7.40
C PRO A 103 20.43 4.41 -6.90
N LYS A 104 21.14 5.18 -6.07
CA LYS A 104 22.41 4.74 -5.47
C LYS A 104 22.23 3.76 -4.32
N THR A 105 21.17 3.96 -3.52
CA THR A 105 20.87 3.12 -2.35
C THR A 105 19.80 2.09 -2.65
N GLY A 106 19.02 2.28 -3.71
CA GLY A 106 17.85 1.44 -4.02
C GLY A 106 16.68 1.67 -3.07
N LEU A 107 16.72 2.72 -2.23
CA LEU A 107 15.73 2.96 -1.19
C LEU A 107 14.75 4.08 -1.53
N PHE A 108 13.54 3.93 -1.01
CA PHE A 108 12.52 4.97 -0.95
C PHE A 108 12.53 5.62 0.44
N TYR A 109 12.51 6.95 0.47
CA TYR A 109 12.41 7.74 1.70
C TYR A 109 11.02 8.37 1.73
N VAL A 110 10.17 7.87 2.62
CA VAL A 110 8.74 8.17 2.65
C VAL A 110 8.41 8.97 3.92
N PRO A 111 7.94 10.22 3.82
CA PRO A 111 7.50 10.99 4.97
C PRO A 111 6.10 10.51 5.43
N THR A 112 6.07 9.58 6.38
CA THR A 112 4.82 8.98 6.89
C THR A 112 4.17 9.81 7.99
N ASN A 113 2.87 9.57 8.17
CA ASN A 113 2.07 10.01 9.31
C ASN A 113 2.04 8.87 10.35
N HIS A 114 1.98 9.22 11.63
CA HIS A 114 1.72 8.26 12.71
C HIS A 114 0.85 8.96 13.75
N VAL A 115 -0.47 8.83 13.58
CA VAL A 115 -1.51 9.63 14.28
C VAL A 115 -2.62 8.70 14.74
#